data_AF-A0A8H7IB22-F1
#
_entry.id   AF-A0A8H7IB22-F1
#
_cell.length_a   1.000
_cell.length_b   1.000
_cell.length_c   1.000
_cell.angle_alpha   90.00
_cell.angle_beta   90.00
_cell.angle_gamma   90.00
#
_symmetry.space_group_name_H-M   'P 1'
#
loop_
_entity.id
_entity.type
_entity.pdbx_description
1 polymer ?
#
loop_
_entity_poly.entity_id
_entity_poly.type
_entity_poly.pdbx_seq_one_letter_code
_entity_poly.pdbx_strand_id
1 'polypeptide(L)'
;MRFSVVSVSVLAALAQLVSAVPTLERRASAPRSLPSAMLPRAGDTTGGIGGSTITVTSLAALTSAVADDKAKIVYVSGTITGNTVVKVGSNTSLLGKSGSSLVGVGLRVNKKNNVIIRNLKISKVLASAGDALGIQEASKVWVDHVDLSSDRDHDKDFYDGLLDVTHGSTRRWWDSDNNESEDKKITVTYALNRFSNLNSRMPSFRFGTGHLFNNYFVNSNDGINTRLGAQLLVENNVWEGVKKPLYATDNGAPTGTFSKAPYSYSLLDAGKVKSTVTSSAGATLNF
;
A
#
# COMPACT_ATOMS: atom_id res chain seq x y z
N MET A 1 35.35 39.95 56.76
CA MET A 1 35.48 38.88 55.75
C MET A 1 34.08 38.36 55.46
N ARG A 2 33.56 38.60 54.25
CA ARG A 2 32.18 38.30 53.84
C ARG A 2 32.15 36.90 53.19
N PHE A 3 31.37 35.98 53.73
CA PHE A 3 31.13 34.66 53.13
C PHE A 3 30.10 34.80 52.01
N SER A 4 30.50 34.47 50.77
CA SER A 4 29.57 34.36 49.65
C SER A 4 28.99 32.96 49.59
N VAL A 5 27.67 32.88 49.56
CA VAL A 5 26.88 31.66 49.33
C VAL A 5 26.77 31.47 47.82
N VAL A 6 27.32 30.35 47.31
CA VAL A 6 27.11 29.95 45.91
C VAL A 6 25.84 29.10 45.86
N SER A 7 24.76 29.68 45.36
CA SER A 7 23.54 28.95 44.99
C SER A 7 23.76 28.23 43.67
N VAL A 8 23.69 26.89 43.69
CA VAL A 8 23.68 26.06 42.47
C VAL A 8 22.24 25.89 42.02
N SER A 9 21.87 26.63 40.97
CA SER A 9 20.58 26.48 40.30
C SER A 9 20.64 25.24 39.39
N VAL A 10 19.99 24.14 39.79
CA VAL A 10 19.77 22.98 38.90
C VAL A 10 18.61 23.31 37.97
N LEU A 11 18.94 23.70 36.74
CA LEU A 11 17.96 23.89 35.67
C LEU A 11 17.61 22.51 35.09
N ALA A 12 16.48 21.96 35.51
CA ALA A 12 15.92 20.74 34.91
C ALA A 12 15.41 21.06 33.49
N ALA A 13 16.16 20.67 32.46
CA ALA A 13 15.69 20.71 31.09
C ALA A 13 14.66 19.60 30.86
N LEU A 14 13.37 19.94 30.91
CA LEU A 14 12.31 19.10 30.37
C LEU A 14 12.46 19.06 28.84
N ALA A 15 13.08 17.99 28.33
CA ALA A 15 13.03 17.66 26.91
C ALA A 15 11.59 17.27 26.57
N GLN A 16 10.86 18.18 25.92
CA GLN A 16 9.60 17.84 25.27
C GLN A 16 9.91 16.89 24.12
N LEU A 17 9.53 15.62 24.28
CA LEU A 17 9.45 14.64 23.20
C LEU A 17 8.34 15.09 22.24
N VAL A 18 8.71 15.93 21.28
CA VAL A 18 7.89 16.16 20.09
C VAL A 18 7.90 14.84 19.33
N SER A 19 6.79 14.09 19.37
CA SER A 19 6.61 12.94 18.48
C SER A 19 6.57 13.49 17.05
N ALA A 20 7.66 13.33 16.31
CA ALA A 20 7.68 13.65 14.89
C ALA A 20 6.59 12.81 14.21
N VAL A 21 5.56 13.48 13.69
CA VAL A 21 4.59 12.85 12.80
C VAL A 21 5.40 12.32 11.61
N PRO A 22 5.38 11.02 11.31
CA PRO A 22 6.21 10.47 10.23
C PRO A 22 5.78 11.10 8.90
N THR A 23 6.65 11.92 8.33
CA THR A 23 6.53 12.37 6.94
C THR A 23 6.68 11.15 6.03
N LEU A 24 5.90 11.11 4.94
CA LEU A 24 6.19 10.22 3.82
C LEU A 24 7.47 10.74 3.11
N GLU A 25 8.63 10.41 3.67
CA GLU A 25 9.94 10.83 3.16
C GLU A 25 10.45 9.97 2.00
N ARG A 26 11.37 10.55 1.22
CA ARG A 26 12.09 9.91 0.11
C ARG A 26 12.83 8.64 0.58
N ARG A 27 12.66 7.55 -0.19
CA ARG A 27 12.97 6.16 0.19
C ARG A 27 14.48 5.84 0.06
N ALA A 28 15.11 5.40 1.14
CA ALA A 28 16.49 4.91 1.13
C ALA A 28 16.57 3.43 0.65
N SER A 29 17.57 3.11 -0.16
CA SER A 29 17.95 1.74 -0.51
C SER A 29 18.48 1.02 0.73
N ALA A 30 17.85 -0.09 1.08
CA ALA A 30 18.12 -0.88 2.28
C ALA A 30 19.14 -2.01 2.03
N PRO A 31 20.05 -2.33 2.97
CA PRO A 31 21.00 -3.46 2.85
C PRO A 31 20.37 -4.85 3.04
N ARG A 32 21.12 -5.88 2.58
CA ARG A 32 20.84 -7.34 2.40
C ARG A 32 20.14 -8.13 3.52
N SER A 33 19.89 -7.50 4.66
CA SER A 33 18.94 -7.91 5.70
C SER A 33 18.68 -6.66 6.52
N LEU A 34 17.46 -6.14 6.49
CA LEU A 34 17.14 -4.93 7.26
C LEU A 34 17.13 -5.26 8.76
N PRO A 35 17.98 -4.65 9.60
CA PRO A 35 17.78 -4.69 11.04
C PRO A 35 16.35 -4.22 11.35
N SER A 36 15.68 -4.79 12.36
CA SER A 36 14.29 -4.43 12.72
C SER A 36 14.09 -2.91 12.91
N ALA A 37 15.13 -2.17 13.29
CA ALA A 37 15.13 -0.72 13.44
C ALA A 37 15.15 0.07 12.10
N MET A 38 15.52 -0.58 10.99
CA MET A 38 15.57 0.00 9.65
C MET A 38 14.45 -0.54 8.74
N LEU A 39 13.54 -1.35 9.30
CA LEU A 39 12.33 -1.71 8.59
C LEU A 39 11.51 -0.45 8.33
N PRO A 40 10.98 -0.34 7.11
CA PRO A 40 10.32 0.88 6.70
C PRO A 40 9.02 1.03 7.52
N ARG A 41 8.58 2.27 7.75
CA ARG A 41 7.27 2.59 8.33
C ARG A 41 6.51 3.55 7.42
N ALA A 42 5.19 3.45 7.43
CA ALA A 42 4.30 4.44 6.84
C ALA A 42 3.23 4.80 7.89
N GLY A 43 3.32 6.01 8.43
CA GLY A 43 2.50 6.37 9.60
C GLY A 43 2.80 5.47 10.79
N ASP A 44 1.73 5.02 11.45
CA ASP A 44 1.77 4.08 12.57
C ASP A 44 1.85 2.60 12.16
N THR A 45 2.07 2.31 10.87
CA THR A 45 2.19 0.93 10.37
C THR A 45 3.60 0.43 10.62
N THR A 46 3.74 -0.51 11.56
CA THR A 46 5.02 -1.09 12.01
C THR A 46 5.22 -2.53 11.55
N GLY A 47 4.19 -3.20 11.03
CA GLY A 47 4.24 -4.59 10.60
C GLY A 47 4.70 -5.52 11.73
N GLY A 48 5.71 -6.34 11.44
CA GLY A 48 6.25 -7.33 12.35
C GLY A 48 7.48 -6.92 13.15
N ILE A 49 7.78 -5.62 13.24
CA ILE A 49 8.92 -5.13 14.04
C ILE A 49 8.87 -5.70 15.47
N GLY A 50 10.00 -6.22 15.96
CA GLY A 50 10.12 -6.87 17.27
C GLY A 50 9.68 -8.34 17.29
N GLY A 51 9.18 -8.85 16.17
CA GLY A 51 8.77 -10.23 15.98
C GLY A 51 9.88 -11.18 15.56
N SER A 52 9.52 -12.44 15.35
CA SER A 52 10.42 -13.44 14.77
C SER A 52 10.72 -13.14 13.31
N THR A 53 11.86 -13.60 12.81
CA THR A 53 12.22 -13.50 11.40
C THR A 53 12.27 -14.88 10.77
N ILE A 54 11.58 -15.06 9.64
CA ILE A 54 11.43 -16.33 8.94
C ILE A 54 11.73 -16.12 7.46
N THR A 55 12.44 -17.03 6.79
CA THR A 55 12.54 -17.05 5.32
C THR A 55 11.74 -18.23 4.78
N VAL A 56 10.92 -18.00 3.76
CA VAL A 56 10.07 -19.01 3.12
C VAL A 56 10.41 -19.14 1.64
N THR A 57 10.40 -20.37 1.14
CA THR A 57 10.72 -20.75 -0.25
C THR A 57 9.64 -21.64 -0.88
N SER A 58 8.54 -21.91 -0.17
CA SER A 58 7.44 -22.75 -0.65
C SER A 58 6.09 -22.20 -0.23
N LEU A 59 5.03 -22.57 -0.96
CA LEU A 59 3.67 -22.14 -0.67
C LEU A 59 3.20 -22.56 0.73
N ALA A 60 3.51 -23.79 1.13
CA ALA A 60 3.16 -24.31 2.45
C ALA A 60 3.85 -23.50 3.55
N ALA A 61 5.16 -23.25 3.41
CA ALA A 61 5.91 -22.46 4.38
C ALA A 61 5.42 -21.01 4.47
N LEU A 62 5.14 -20.38 3.32
CA LEU A 62 4.53 -19.05 3.26
C LEU A 62 3.20 -19.02 4.00
N THR A 63 2.29 -19.95 3.67
CA THR A 63 0.95 -20.02 4.27
C THR A 63 1.01 -20.17 5.78
N SER A 64 1.86 -21.09 6.29
CA SER A 64 2.01 -21.31 7.72
C SER A 64 2.64 -20.10 8.44
N ALA A 65 3.67 -19.48 7.85
CA ALA A 65 4.41 -18.40 8.49
C ALA A 65 3.60 -17.11 8.70
N VAL A 66 2.57 -16.88 7.87
CA VAL A 66 1.77 -15.63 7.90
C VAL A 66 0.39 -15.80 8.53
N ALA A 67 0.00 -17.01 8.96
CA ALA A 67 -1.39 -17.30 9.34
C ALA A 67 -1.86 -16.67 10.65
N ASP A 68 -0.98 -16.59 11.67
CA ASP A 68 -1.33 -16.06 12.99
C ASP A 68 -1.23 -14.53 13.07
N ASP A 69 -1.51 -13.94 14.23
CA ASP A 69 -1.47 -12.48 14.44
C ASP A 69 -0.26 -11.99 15.27
N LYS A 70 0.69 -12.87 15.59
CA LYS A 70 1.91 -12.50 16.34
C LYS A 70 2.82 -11.62 15.49
N ALA A 71 3.62 -10.75 16.12
CA ALA A 71 4.59 -9.96 15.35
C ALA A 71 5.59 -10.88 14.63
N LYS A 72 5.75 -10.72 13.31
CA LYS A 72 6.76 -11.46 12.52
C LYS A 72 7.15 -10.78 11.21
N ILE A 73 8.40 -11.02 10.81
CA ILE A 73 8.98 -10.63 9.54
C ILE A 73 9.17 -11.90 8.71
N VAL A 74 8.49 -11.99 7.58
CA VAL A 74 8.56 -13.13 6.67
C VAL A 74 9.20 -12.69 5.37
N TYR A 75 10.37 -13.25 5.07
CA TYR A 75 11.07 -13.05 3.81
C TYR A 75 10.67 -14.11 2.79
N VAL A 76 10.14 -13.71 1.64
CA VAL A 76 9.93 -14.61 0.49
C VAL A 76 11.22 -14.68 -0.31
N SER A 77 11.70 -15.88 -0.59
CA SER A 77 12.93 -16.10 -1.36
C SER A 77 12.66 -17.01 -2.55
N GLY A 78 13.07 -16.54 -3.74
CA GLY A 78 12.82 -17.24 -5.00
C GLY A 78 11.36 -17.15 -5.47
N THR A 79 11.00 -18.03 -6.39
CA THR A 79 9.66 -18.11 -6.96
C THR A 79 8.81 -19.14 -6.22
N ILE A 80 7.62 -18.72 -5.78
CA ILE A 80 6.59 -19.61 -5.23
C ILE A 80 5.40 -19.59 -6.19
N THR A 81 4.99 -20.77 -6.65
CA THR A 81 3.89 -20.95 -7.60
C THR A 81 2.70 -21.64 -6.93
N GLY A 82 1.49 -21.36 -7.39
CA GLY A 82 0.26 -22.00 -6.93
C GLY A 82 -0.97 -21.52 -7.69
N ASN A 83 -2.15 -21.83 -7.17
CA ASN A 83 -3.44 -21.32 -7.65
C ASN A 83 -4.34 -21.08 -6.43
N THR A 84 -4.00 -20.08 -5.63
CA THR A 84 -4.67 -19.83 -4.35
C THR A 84 -4.43 -18.39 -3.87
N VAL A 85 -5.11 -18.02 -2.78
CA VAL A 85 -4.87 -16.76 -2.07
C VAL A 85 -4.46 -17.05 -0.63
N VAL A 86 -3.26 -16.61 -0.25
CA VAL A 86 -2.73 -16.77 1.10
C VAL A 86 -3.25 -15.65 2.00
N LYS A 87 -3.84 -16.01 3.14
CA LYS A 87 -4.35 -15.07 4.14
C LYS A 87 -3.22 -14.62 5.07
N VAL A 88 -2.93 -13.32 5.08
CA VAL A 88 -1.87 -12.71 5.90
C VAL A 88 -2.48 -12.15 7.17
N GLY A 89 -2.01 -12.62 8.32
CA GLY A 89 -2.44 -12.16 9.64
C GLY A 89 -1.80 -10.83 10.07
N SER A 90 -2.27 -10.31 11.20
CA SER A 90 -1.86 -9.01 11.75
C SER A 90 -0.39 -9.00 12.17
N ASN A 91 0.17 -7.80 12.32
CA ASN A 91 1.55 -7.58 12.78
C ASN A 91 2.58 -8.33 11.93
N THR A 92 2.37 -8.32 10.61
CA THR A 92 3.21 -9.06 9.66
C THR A 92 3.94 -8.10 8.74
N SER A 93 5.25 -8.29 8.59
CA SER A 93 6.03 -7.73 7.47
C SER A 93 6.36 -8.84 6.50
N LEU A 94 5.62 -8.93 5.38
CA LEU A 94 5.90 -9.87 4.30
C LEU A 94 6.76 -9.18 3.24
N LEU A 95 8.03 -9.56 3.16
CA LEU A 95 9.06 -8.88 2.40
C LEU A 95 9.61 -9.82 1.34
N GLY A 96 9.57 -9.43 0.07
CA GLY A 96 10.26 -10.18 -0.98
C GLY A 96 11.75 -9.89 -0.97
N LYS A 97 12.57 -10.94 -1.04
CA LYS A 97 14.00 -10.78 -1.37
C LYS A 97 14.16 -10.37 -2.83
N SER A 98 15.30 -9.80 -3.20
CA SER A 98 15.64 -9.49 -4.59
C SER A 98 15.38 -10.71 -5.51
N GLY A 99 14.57 -10.50 -6.56
CA GLY A 99 14.16 -11.55 -7.50
C GLY A 99 13.02 -12.47 -7.04
N SER A 100 12.47 -12.29 -5.84
CA SER A 100 11.35 -13.12 -5.36
C SER A 100 10.04 -12.85 -6.11
N SER A 101 9.23 -13.89 -6.27
CA SER A 101 7.95 -13.77 -6.97
C SER A 101 6.91 -14.78 -6.49
N LEU A 102 5.65 -14.37 -6.50
CA LEU A 102 4.47 -15.22 -6.38
C LEU A 102 3.80 -15.33 -7.75
N VAL A 103 3.63 -16.55 -8.26
CA VAL A 103 2.99 -16.80 -9.57
C VAL A 103 1.74 -17.64 -9.36
N GLY A 104 0.58 -17.10 -9.69
CA GLY A 104 -0.73 -17.71 -9.42
C GLY A 104 -1.12 -17.73 -7.93
N VAL A 105 -0.34 -17.08 -7.07
CA VAL A 105 -0.61 -16.97 -5.63
C VAL A 105 -0.90 -15.53 -5.25
N GLY A 106 -2.15 -15.24 -4.90
CA GLY A 106 -2.56 -13.95 -4.37
C GLY A 106 -2.33 -13.82 -2.87
N LEU A 107 -2.45 -12.61 -2.34
CA LEU A 107 -2.39 -12.32 -0.91
C LEU A 107 -3.68 -11.64 -0.45
N ARG A 108 -4.15 -11.97 0.76
CA ARG A 108 -5.32 -11.32 1.35
C ARG A 108 -5.12 -10.92 2.80
N VAL A 109 -5.31 -9.64 3.07
CA VAL A 109 -5.35 -9.06 4.42
C VAL A 109 -6.82 -8.82 4.76
N ASN A 110 -7.43 -9.71 5.53
CA ASN A 110 -8.87 -9.69 5.79
C ASN A 110 -9.17 -9.65 7.29
N LYS A 111 -9.81 -8.57 7.77
CA LYS A 111 -10.08 -8.33 9.20
C LYS A 111 -8.80 -8.31 10.03
N LYS A 112 -7.75 -7.71 9.48
CA LYS A 112 -6.40 -7.64 10.08
C LYS A 112 -5.92 -6.20 10.15
N ASN A 113 -4.90 -5.99 10.98
CA ASN A 113 -4.32 -4.68 11.18
C ASN A 113 -2.78 -4.78 11.20
N ASN A 114 -2.12 -3.68 10.83
CA ASN A 114 -0.66 -3.53 10.96
C ASN A 114 0.11 -4.55 10.09
N VAL A 115 -0.02 -4.43 8.78
CA VAL A 115 0.61 -5.33 7.80
C VAL A 115 1.44 -4.53 6.80
N ILE A 116 2.67 -4.98 6.54
CA ILE A 116 3.54 -4.45 5.50
C ILE A 116 3.74 -5.54 4.45
N ILE A 117 3.46 -5.26 3.18
CA ILE A 117 3.78 -6.12 2.04
C ILE A 117 4.72 -5.33 1.15
N ARG A 118 5.95 -5.81 0.96
CA ARG A 118 6.98 -5.02 0.27
C ARG A 118 7.94 -5.83 -0.59
N ASN A 119 8.40 -5.23 -1.67
CA ASN A 119 9.45 -5.77 -2.57
C ASN A 119 9.12 -7.14 -3.19
N LEU A 120 7.86 -7.34 -3.58
CA LEU A 120 7.38 -8.64 -4.06
C LEU A 120 6.72 -8.49 -5.43
N LYS A 121 7.02 -9.42 -6.33
CA LYS A 121 6.29 -9.58 -7.60
C LYS A 121 5.15 -10.56 -7.40
N ILE A 122 3.93 -10.18 -7.77
CA ILE A 122 2.75 -11.07 -7.73
C ILE A 122 2.13 -11.05 -9.11
N SER A 123 1.98 -12.22 -9.72
CA SER A 123 1.49 -12.28 -11.09
C SER A 123 0.58 -13.47 -11.38
N LYS A 124 -0.24 -13.34 -12.43
CA LYS A 124 -1.03 -14.43 -13.02
C LYS A 124 -2.00 -15.10 -12.04
N VAL A 125 -2.55 -14.36 -11.09
CA VAL A 125 -3.54 -14.89 -10.13
C VAL A 125 -4.88 -14.99 -10.84
N LEU A 126 -5.31 -16.23 -11.11
CA LEU A 126 -6.56 -16.52 -11.81
C LEU A 126 -7.75 -15.93 -11.03
N ALA A 127 -8.76 -15.44 -11.76
CA ALA A 127 -9.99 -14.93 -11.14
C ALA A 127 -10.66 -15.97 -10.22
N SER A 128 -10.56 -17.26 -10.56
CA SER A 128 -11.06 -18.36 -9.72
C SER A 128 -10.38 -18.47 -8.34
N ALA A 129 -9.15 -17.96 -8.20
CA ALA A 129 -8.46 -17.85 -6.91
C ALA A 129 -8.79 -16.50 -6.24
N GLY A 130 -8.83 -15.43 -7.03
CA GLY A 130 -9.18 -14.06 -6.62
C GLY A 130 -8.10 -13.06 -7.05
N ASP A 131 -7.98 -11.97 -6.29
CA ASP A 131 -7.05 -10.87 -6.60
C ASP A 131 -5.57 -11.21 -6.35
N ALA A 132 -4.67 -10.48 -7.02
CA ALA A 132 -3.25 -10.52 -6.66
C ALA A 132 -3.01 -9.99 -5.23
N LEU A 133 -3.69 -8.93 -4.83
CA LEU A 133 -3.70 -8.42 -3.45
C LEU A 133 -5.10 -7.89 -3.08
N GLY A 134 -5.74 -8.55 -2.12
CA GLY A 134 -7.01 -8.10 -1.53
C GLY A 134 -6.84 -7.56 -0.11
N ILE A 135 -7.34 -6.36 0.16
CA ILE A 135 -7.40 -5.74 1.49
C ILE A 135 -8.86 -5.55 1.85
N GLN A 136 -9.32 -6.24 2.89
CA GLN A 136 -10.74 -6.34 3.24
C GLN A 136 -10.94 -6.11 4.73
N GLU A 137 -11.77 -5.15 5.11
CA GLU A 137 -12.08 -4.89 6.53
C GLU A 137 -10.80 -4.71 7.38
N ALA A 138 -9.76 -4.12 6.79
CA ALA A 138 -8.41 -4.06 7.34
C ALA A 138 -7.90 -2.61 7.47
N SER A 139 -6.96 -2.39 8.39
CA SER A 139 -6.40 -1.07 8.67
C SER A 139 -4.88 -1.12 8.86
N LYS A 140 -4.21 0.01 8.69
CA LYS A 140 -2.74 0.12 8.78
C LYS A 140 -2.05 -0.95 7.91
N VAL A 141 -2.41 -0.96 6.62
CA VAL A 141 -1.78 -1.83 5.62
C VAL A 141 -0.93 -0.98 4.70
N TRP A 142 0.33 -1.34 4.57
CA TRP A 142 1.26 -0.67 3.66
C TRP A 142 1.76 -1.62 2.59
N VAL A 143 1.38 -1.32 1.35
CA VAL A 143 1.84 -2.01 0.15
C VAL A 143 2.89 -1.14 -0.52
N ASP A 144 4.12 -1.64 -0.63
CA ASP A 144 5.28 -0.84 -1.04
C ASP A 144 6.20 -1.57 -2.01
N HIS A 145 6.65 -0.93 -3.09
CA HIS A 145 7.57 -1.58 -4.05
C HIS A 145 7.09 -2.98 -4.46
N VAL A 146 5.81 -3.13 -4.75
CA VAL A 146 5.28 -4.36 -5.33
C VAL A 146 5.15 -4.21 -6.84
N ASP A 147 5.26 -5.32 -7.55
CA ASP A 147 4.94 -5.42 -8.97
C ASP A 147 3.76 -6.38 -9.09
N LEU A 148 2.60 -5.86 -9.48
CA LEU A 148 1.36 -6.62 -9.64
C LEU A 148 1.02 -6.68 -11.13
N SER A 149 0.95 -7.87 -11.70
CA SER A 149 0.78 -8.02 -13.15
C SER A 149 0.03 -9.28 -13.57
N SER A 150 -0.58 -9.22 -14.75
CA SER A 150 -1.19 -10.37 -15.43
C SER A 150 -0.73 -10.39 -16.88
N ASP A 151 -1.57 -10.80 -17.83
CA ASP A 151 -1.43 -10.47 -19.26
C ASP A 151 -2.77 -9.97 -19.81
N ARG A 152 -2.79 -9.72 -21.13
CA ARG A 152 -3.95 -9.26 -21.87
C ARG A 152 -4.28 -10.23 -23.02
N ASP A 153 -3.82 -11.47 -22.93
CA ASP A 153 -3.95 -12.48 -23.98
C ASP A 153 -5.23 -13.33 -23.81
N HIS A 154 -6.05 -12.96 -22.81
CA HIS A 154 -7.28 -13.63 -22.42
C HIS A 154 -8.41 -12.59 -22.29
N ASP A 155 -9.64 -13.07 -22.09
CA ASP A 155 -10.76 -12.20 -21.78
C ASP A 155 -10.60 -11.53 -20.40
N LYS A 156 -11.40 -10.49 -20.17
CA LYS A 156 -11.32 -9.62 -18.99
C LYS A 156 -11.60 -10.32 -17.65
N ASP A 157 -12.23 -11.49 -17.65
CA ASP A 157 -12.63 -12.21 -16.42
C ASP A 157 -11.75 -13.45 -16.18
N PHE A 158 -10.73 -13.70 -17.02
CA PHE A 158 -9.71 -14.71 -16.79
C PHE A 158 -8.86 -14.40 -15.54
N TYR A 159 -8.58 -13.11 -15.33
CA TYR A 159 -7.98 -12.54 -14.13
C TYR A 159 -8.94 -11.54 -13.50
N ASP A 160 -8.94 -11.43 -12.17
CA ASP A 160 -9.75 -10.43 -11.45
C ASP A 160 -8.91 -9.17 -11.14
N GLY A 161 -8.98 -8.63 -9.92
CA GLY A 161 -8.24 -7.44 -9.50
C GLY A 161 -6.73 -7.65 -9.28
N LEU A 162 -5.94 -6.60 -9.53
CA LEU A 162 -4.55 -6.56 -9.08
C LEU A 162 -4.45 -6.15 -7.61
N LEU A 163 -5.02 -5.00 -7.25
CA LEU A 163 -5.08 -4.48 -5.89
C LEU A 163 -6.50 -3.99 -5.60
N ASP A 164 -7.20 -4.74 -4.75
CA ASP A 164 -8.57 -4.44 -4.37
C ASP A 164 -8.63 -4.08 -2.89
N VAL A 165 -9.20 -2.92 -2.58
CA VAL A 165 -9.47 -2.45 -1.21
C VAL A 165 -10.97 -2.31 -1.06
N THR A 166 -11.57 -3.17 -0.25
CA THR A 166 -13.03 -3.27 -0.12
C THR A 166 -13.44 -3.42 1.34
N HIS A 167 -14.74 -3.21 1.61
CA HIS A 167 -15.35 -3.42 2.92
C HIS A 167 -14.67 -2.60 4.02
N GLY A 168 -14.86 -1.28 4.01
CA GLY A 168 -14.18 -0.35 4.93
C GLY A 168 -14.43 -0.56 6.44
N SER A 169 -15.34 -1.45 6.85
CA SER A 169 -15.53 -1.83 8.26
C SER A 169 -16.08 -3.23 8.48
N THR A 170 -15.98 -3.70 9.73
CA THR A 170 -16.20 -5.09 10.20
C THR A 170 -17.63 -5.65 10.10
N ARG A 171 -18.58 -4.90 9.54
CA ARG A 171 -20.00 -5.27 9.51
C ARG A 171 -20.35 -5.59 8.07
N ARG A 172 -20.93 -6.77 7.81
CA ARG A 172 -21.31 -7.22 6.46
C ARG A 172 -22.81 -7.36 6.36
N TRP A 173 -23.41 -6.82 5.29
CA TRP A 173 -24.59 -7.42 4.68
C TRP A 173 -24.46 -7.48 3.15
N TRP A 174 -24.99 -8.55 2.58
CA TRP A 174 -24.81 -8.96 1.19
C TRP A 174 -25.69 -8.14 0.26
N ASP A 175 -25.16 -7.06 -0.32
CA ASP A 175 -25.63 -6.48 -1.59
C ASP A 175 -24.54 -5.56 -2.17
N SER A 176 -24.02 -5.88 -3.36
CA SER A 176 -22.82 -5.26 -3.92
C SER A 176 -22.95 -3.77 -4.26
N ASP A 177 -24.18 -3.25 -4.26
CA ASP A 177 -24.46 -1.83 -4.52
C ASP A 177 -24.84 -1.03 -3.26
N ASN A 178 -24.90 -1.66 -2.08
CA ASN A 178 -25.37 -1.02 -0.83
C ASN A 178 -24.33 -0.98 0.31
N ASN A 179 -23.03 -1.08 0.00
CA ASN A 179 -21.95 -0.99 0.99
C ASN A 179 -21.58 0.44 1.41
N GLU A 180 -22.40 1.44 1.05
CA GLU A 180 -22.12 2.86 1.28
C GLU A 180 -21.70 3.17 2.72
N SER A 181 -22.42 2.62 3.71
CA SER A 181 -22.15 2.89 5.14
C SER A 181 -20.80 2.33 5.63
N GLU A 182 -20.29 1.29 4.97
CA GLU A 182 -19.02 0.64 5.28
C GLU A 182 -17.88 1.33 4.55
N ASP A 183 -18.05 1.56 3.25
CA ASP A 183 -16.98 2.00 2.36
C ASP A 183 -16.67 3.49 2.46
N LYS A 184 -17.57 4.31 3.03
CA LYS A 184 -17.25 5.71 3.41
C LYS A 184 -16.06 5.82 4.37
N LYS A 185 -15.72 4.75 5.08
CA LYS A 185 -14.57 4.71 6.01
C LYS A 185 -13.26 4.36 5.31
N ILE A 186 -13.31 3.88 4.06
CA ILE A 186 -12.12 3.57 3.29
C ILE A 186 -11.34 4.86 3.08
N THR A 187 -10.08 4.84 3.52
CA THR A 187 -9.11 5.90 3.27
C THR A 187 -7.89 5.27 2.62
N VAL A 188 -7.56 5.68 1.40
CA VAL A 188 -6.45 5.10 0.63
C VAL A 188 -5.58 6.20 0.06
N THR A 189 -4.27 5.98 0.08
CA THR A 189 -3.30 6.86 -0.55
C THR A 189 -2.53 6.11 -1.62
N TYR A 190 -2.57 6.59 -2.86
CA TYR A 190 -1.74 6.11 -3.96
C TYR A 190 -0.65 7.14 -4.22
N ALA A 191 0.60 6.80 -3.92
CA ALA A 191 1.74 7.66 -4.15
C ALA A 191 2.86 6.93 -4.91
N LEU A 192 3.46 7.61 -5.89
CA LEU A 192 4.65 7.13 -6.63
C LEU A 192 4.45 5.79 -7.34
N ASN A 193 3.21 5.48 -7.76
CA ASN A 193 2.91 4.26 -8.49
C ASN A 193 3.09 4.44 -10.00
N ARG A 194 3.52 3.37 -10.66
CA ARG A 194 3.49 3.26 -12.12
C ARG A 194 2.32 2.38 -12.55
N PHE A 195 1.36 2.98 -13.24
CA PHE A 195 0.22 2.27 -13.82
C PHE A 195 0.44 2.16 -15.33
N SER A 196 0.70 0.95 -15.84
CA SER A 196 1.14 0.79 -17.24
C SER A 196 0.42 -0.34 -17.96
N ASN A 197 -0.02 -0.08 -19.20
CA ASN A 197 -0.64 -1.09 -20.07
C ASN A 197 -1.89 -1.73 -19.45
N LEU A 198 -2.74 -0.91 -18.84
CA LEU A 198 -3.97 -1.36 -18.17
C LEU A 198 -5.22 -0.91 -18.94
N ASN A 199 -6.26 -1.73 -18.90
CA ASN A 199 -7.51 -1.41 -19.57
C ASN A 199 -8.33 -0.36 -18.79
N SER A 200 -8.49 -0.52 -17.48
CA SER A 200 -9.33 0.40 -16.69
C SER A 200 -9.03 0.32 -15.19
N ARG A 201 -9.76 1.12 -14.39
CA ARG A 201 -9.79 1.10 -12.91
C ARG A 201 -8.44 1.39 -12.26
N MET A 202 -7.88 2.58 -12.48
CA MET A 202 -6.60 2.97 -11.89
C MET A 202 -6.68 4.21 -10.98
N PRO A 203 -7.37 4.15 -9.84
CA PRO A 203 -8.33 3.13 -9.40
C PRO A 203 -9.76 3.44 -9.89
N SER A 204 -10.68 2.51 -9.69
CA SER A 204 -12.13 2.80 -9.64
C SER A 204 -12.54 2.96 -8.19
N PHE A 205 -12.84 4.19 -7.75
CA PHE A 205 -13.05 4.55 -6.35
C PHE A 205 -14.52 4.84 -6.06
N ARG A 206 -15.06 4.25 -4.99
CA ARG A 206 -16.44 4.45 -4.52
C ARG A 206 -16.45 4.92 -3.07
N PHE A 207 -17.38 5.82 -2.74
CA PHE A 207 -17.72 6.29 -1.37
C PHE A 207 -16.60 6.95 -0.56
N GLY A 208 -15.53 6.23 -0.25
CA GLY A 208 -14.46 6.64 0.64
C GLY A 208 -13.59 7.78 0.10
N THR A 209 -12.51 8.03 0.81
CA THR A 209 -11.60 9.14 0.54
C THR A 209 -10.26 8.64 -0.02
N GLY A 210 -9.85 9.18 -1.15
CA GLY A 210 -8.61 8.81 -1.82
C GLY A 210 -7.67 10.01 -1.99
N HIS A 211 -6.39 9.84 -1.66
CA HIS A 211 -5.36 10.80 -2.03
C HIS A 211 -4.42 10.16 -3.05
N LEU A 212 -4.38 10.71 -4.26
CA LEU A 212 -3.59 10.19 -5.35
C LEU A 212 -2.59 11.25 -5.77
N PHE A 213 -1.30 11.04 -5.53
CA PHE A 213 -0.29 12.01 -5.90
C PHE A 213 0.99 11.41 -6.48
N ASN A 214 1.63 12.15 -7.39
CA ASN A 214 2.88 11.74 -8.04
C ASN A 214 2.87 10.32 -8.62
N ASN A 215 1.71 9.85 -9.11
CA ASN A 215 1.62 8.61 -9.87
C ASN A 215 1.86 8.89 -11.35
N TYR A 216 2.39 7.89 -12.06
CA TYR A 216 2.61 7.92 -13.49
C TYR A 216 1.76 6.86 -14.19
N PHE A 217 0.80 7.32 -14.99
CA PHE A 217 -0.09 6.50 -15.79
C PHE A 217 0.39 6.50 -17.25
N VAL A 218 0.60 5.34 -17.85
CA VAL A 218 1.20 5.24 -19.19
C VAL A 218 0.64 4.12 -20.04
N ASN A 219 0.28 4.45 -21.29
CA ASN A 219 -0.22 3.50 -22.30
C ASN A 219 -1.42 2.68 -21.82
N SER A 220 -2.41 3.34 -21.23
CA SER A 220 -3.59 2.71 -20.66
C SER A 220 -4.87 3.29 -21.26
N ASN A 221 -5.97 2.55 -21.21
CA ASN A 221 -7.22 3.03 -21.82
C ASN A 221 -7.93 4.04 -20.89
N ASP A 222 -8.45 3.61 -19.75
CA ASP A 222 -9.01 4.54 -18.75
C ASP A 222 -7.96 4.93 -17.69
N GLY A 223 -8.33 5.77 -16.72
CA GLY A 223 -7.49 6.28 -15.65
C GLY A 223 -8.19 6.16 -14.30
N ILE A 224 -8.19 7.26 -13.53
CA ILE A 224 -8.91 7.35 -12.26
C ILE A 224 -10.41 7.50 -12.55
N ASN A 225 -11.24 6.61 -11.99
CA ASN A 225 -12.69 6.72 -12.01
C ASN A 225 -13.22 7.02 -10.61
N THR A 226 -13.87 8.17 -10.43
CA THR A 226 -14.59 8.49 -9.20
C THR A 226 -16.08 8.18 -9.34
N ARG A 227 -16.65 7.52 -8.33
CA ARG A 227 -18.01 6.97 -8.40
C ARG A 227 -18.69 7.11 -7.05
N LEU A 228 -20.03 7.17 -7.06
CA LEU A 228 -20.86 7.01 -5.86
C LEU A 228 -20.38 7.85 -4.66
N GLY A 229 -20.14 9.15 -4.87
CA GLY A 229 -19.78 10.09 -3.80
C GLY A 229 -18.33 10.01 -3.29
N ALA A 230 -17.44 9.23 -3.93
CA ALA A 230 -16.03 9.18 -3.57
C ALA A 230 -15.37 10.57 -3.56
N GLN A 231 -14.50 10.80 -2.58
CA GLN A 231 -13.81 12.08 -2.35
C GLN A 231 -12.32 11.94 -2.69
N LEU A 232 -11.88 12.48 -3.83
CA LEU A 232 -10.50 12.31 -4.30
C LEU A 232 -9.72 13.63 -4.34
N LEU A 233 -8.56 13.66 -3.68
CA LEU A 233 -7.53 14.67 -3.87
C LEU A 233 -6.51 14.11 -4.86
N VAL A 234 -6.37 14.74 -6.03
CA VAL A 234 -5.54 14.24 -7.15
C VAL A 234 -4.48 15.29 -7.50
N GLU A 235 -3.23 15.08 -7.07
CA GLU A 235 -2.18 16.11 -7.11
C GLU A 235 -0.93 15.65 -7.86
N ASN A 236 -0.41 16.48 -8.77
CA ASN A 236 0.86 16.24 -9.48
C ASN A 236 1.04 14.80 -10.03
N ASN A 237 -0.03 14.19 -10.56
CA ASN A 237 0.07 12.94 -11.31
C ASN A 237 0.36 13.24 -12.79
N VAL A 238 0.97 12.28 -13.49
CA VAL A 238 1.32 12.40 -14.91
C VAL A 238 0.65 11.29 -15.70
N TRP A 239 0.04 11.65 -16.83
CA TRP A 239 -0.56 10.72 -17.79
C TRP A 239 0.13 10.85 -19.13
N GLU A 240 0.49 9.71 -19.74
CA GLU A 240 1.10 9.64 -21.07
C GLU A 240 0.43 8.54 -21.88
N GLY A 241 -0.22 8.89 -22.99
CA GLY A 241 -0.95 7.89 -23.79
C GLY A 241 -2.12 7.25 -23.02
N VAL A 242 -2.85 8.03 -22.20
CA VAL A 242 -4.04 7.59 -21.47
C VAL A 242 -5.29 8.27 -22.04
N LYS A 243 -6.31 7.52 -22.43
CA LYS A 243 -7.48 8.08 -23.14
C LYS A 243 -8.45 8.80 -22.19
N LYS A 244 -8.69 8.26 -20.99
CA LYS A 244 -9.56 8.89 -19.97
C LYS A 244 -8.81 9.05 -18.64
N PRO A 245 -7.94 10.05 -18.50
CA PRO A 245 -7.01 10.15 -17.37
C PRO A 245 -7.70 10.26 -15.99
N LEU A 246 -8.77 11.05 -15.92
CA LEU A 246 -9.61 11.24 -14.74
C LEU A 246 -11.05 11.47 -15.20
N TYR A 247 -11.99 10.67 -14.71
CA TYR A 247 -13.40 10.73 -15.10
C TYR A 247 -14.31 10.28 -13.96
N ALA A 248 -15.61 10.47 -14.13
CA ALA A 248 -16.62 10.05 -13.16
C ALA A 248 -17.76 9.27 -13.82
N THR A 249 -18.28 8.27 -13.12
CA THR A 249 -19.49 7.53 -13.49
C THR A 249 -20.44 7.42 -12.29
N ASP A 250 -21.66 6.93 -12.50
CA ASP A 250 -22.66 6.68 -11.43
C ASP A 250 -22.96 7.92 -10.57
N ASN A 251 -23.60 8.90 -11.20
CA ASN A 251 -24.03 10.18 -10.61
C ASN A 251 -22.90 11.19 -10.28
N GLY A 252 -21.70 10.96 -10.81
CA GLY A 252 -20.70 12.00 -11.06
C GLY A 252 -19.75 12.31 -9.91
N ALA A 253 -19.01 13.41 -10.09
CA ALA A 253 -18.04 13.96 -9.14
C ALA A 253 -18.55 15.33 -8.63
N PRO A 254 -19.49 15.37 -7.67
CA PRO A 254 -19.79 16.63 -6.99
C PRO A 254 -18.49 17.20 -6.41
N THR A 255 -18.37 18.53 -6.35
CA THR A 255 -17.18 19.19 -5.79
C THR A 255 -16.83 18.57 -4.45
N GLY A 256 -15.65 17.93 -4.39
CA GLY A 256 -15.24 17.19 -3.20
C GLY A 256 -14.91 18.12 -2.04
N THR A 257 -15.15 17.65 -0.81
CA THR A 257 -14.77 18.34 0.43
C THR A 257 -13.36 17.95 0.91
N PHE A 258 -12.79 16.87 0.35
CA PHE A 258 -11.43 16.44 0.64
C PHE A 258 -10.39 17.26 -0.15
N SER A 259 -10.12 18.47 0.32
CA SER A 259 -9.19 19.42 -0.32
C SER A 259 -7.80 19.45 0.31
N LYS A 260 -7.59 18.72 1.42
CA LYS A 260 -6.31 18.67 2.14
C LYS A 260 -6.15 17.32 2.85
N ALA A 261 -5.01 16.67 2.64
CA ALA A 261 -4.69 15.44 3.37
C ALA A 261 -4.45 15.72 4.87
N PRO A 262 -4.90 14.83 5.78
CA PRO A 262 -4.77 15.02 7.23
C PRO A 262 -3.39 14.61 7.77
N TYR A 263 -2.38 14.53 6.90
CA TYR A 263 -1.02 14.09 7.22
C TYR A 263 0.00 14.89 6.43
N SER A 264 1.27 14.83 6.83
CA SER A 264 2.35 15.52 6.14
C SER A 264 2.90 14.67 4.98
N TYR A 265 3.09 15.31 3.83
CA TYR A 265 3.64 14.70 2.61
C TYR A 265 4.38 15.76 1.79
N SER A 266 5.26 15.32 0.91
CA SER A 266 5.92 16.18 -0.07
C SER A 266 5.43 15.85 -1.47
N LEU A 267 5.12 16.88 -2.25
CA LEU A 267 4.81 16.75 -3.67
C LEU A 267 6.07 16.95 -4.50
N LEU A 268 6.39 15.98 -5.35
CA LEU A 268 7.30 16.18 -6.45
C LEU A 268 6.66 17.12 -7.48
N ASP A 269 7.48 17.96 -8.10
CA ASP A 269 7.10 18.67 -9.32
C ASP A 269 6.61 17.68 -10.36
N ALA A 270 5.48 17.97 -11.01
CA ALA A 270 4.89 17.08 -12.01
C ALA A 270 5.90 16.65 -13.10
N GLY A 271 6.78 17.57 -13.53
CA GLY A 271 7.83 17.28 -14.52
C GLY A 271 8.88 16.24 -14.07
N LYS A 272 9.02 15.99 -12.77
CA LYS A 272 9.96 14.98 -12.20
C LYS A 272 9.29 13.64 -11.93
N VAL A 273 7.96 13.55 -12.00
CA VAL A 273 7.21 12.35 -11.62
C VAL A 273 7.54 11.17 -12.54
N LYS A 274 7.51 11.37 -13.86
CA LYS A 274 7.81 10.31 -14.83
C LYS A 274 9.17 9.67 -14.59
N SER A 275 10.24 10.47 -14.50
CA SER A 275 11.60 9.96 -14.29
C SER A 275 11.74 9.26 -12.95
N THR A 276 11.23 9.88 -11.88
CA THR A 276 11.32 9.33 -10.52
C THR A 276 10.60 7.99 -10.43
N VAL A 277 9.32 7.95 -10.82
CA VAL A 277 8.49 6.73 -10.75
C VAL A 277 9.06 5.62 -11.64
N THR A 278 9.52 5.93 -12.85
CA THR A 278 10.12 4.94 -13.76
C THR A 278 11.38 4.31 -13.16
N SER A 279 12.17 5.09 -12.41
CA SER A 279 13.42 4.58 -11.80
C SER A 279 13.21 3.78 -10.52
N SER A 280 12.09 3.97 -9.81
CA SER A 280 11.94 3.44 -8.44
C SER A 280 10.75 2.49 -8.24
N ALA A 281 9.67 2.59 -9.01
CA ALA A 281 8.47 1.78 -8.77
C ALA A 281 8.70 0.29 -9.08
N GLY A 282 7.94 -0.59 -8.40
CA GLY A 282 8.04 -2.04 -8.54
C GLY A 282 8.94 -2.70 -7.49
N ALA A 283 9.11 -4.02 -7.59
CA ALA A 283 9.98 -4.81 -6.71
C ALA A 283 11.46 -4.64 -7.08
N THR A 284 12.01 -3.48 -6.73
CA THR A 284 13.35 -3.01 -7.13
C THR A 284 14.35 -2.94 -5.97
N LEU A 285 13.95 -3.31 -4.75
CA LEU A 285 14.80 -3.20 -3.57
C LEU A 285 15.76 -4.39 -3.47
N ASN A 286 16.96 -4.10 -2.96
CA ASN A 286 18.07 -5.06 -2.87
C ASN A 286 18.31 -5.51 -1.43
N PHE A 287 17.38 -6.30 -0.90
CA PHE A 287 17.56 -7.05 0.35
C PHE A 287 16.99 -8.47 0.25
#